data_AF-A0AAW6Y2C6-F1
#
_entry.id   AF-A0AAW6Y2C6-F1
#
_cell.length_a   1.000
_cell.length_b   1.000
_cell.length_c   1.000
_cell.angle_alpha   90.00
_cell.angle_beta   90.00
_cell.angle_gamma   90.00
#
_symmetry.space_group_name_H-M   'P 1'
#
loop_
_entity.id
_entity.type
_entity.pdbx_description
1 polymer ?
#
loop_
_entity_poly.entity_id
_entity_poly.type
_entity_poly.pdbx_seq_one_letter_code
_entity_poly.pdbx_strand_id
1 'polypeptide(L)' 'MDFVATSASEKLYIQVTESMMDESVRERELKPLRKIQNNYEKLVITFSKALDDDYDGIRVENIVDWLLK' A
#
# COMPACT_ATOMS: atom_id res chain seq x y z
N MET A 1 7.08 5.36 -3.38
CA MET A 1 6.09 4.78 -4.32
C MET A 1 6.89 3.98 -5.31
N ASP A 2 6.64 2.67 -5.38
CA ASP A 2 7.52 1.75 -6.09
C ASP A 2 6.94 1.36 -7.45
N PHE A 3 5.63 1.10 -7.51
CA PHE A 3 4.96 0.71 -8.75
C PHE A 3 3.67 1.49 -8.99
N VAL A 4 3.32 1.59 -10.27
CA VAL A 4 1.99 1.99 -10.73
C VAL A 4 1.53 0.95 -11.72
N ALA A 5 0.43 0.26 -11.41
CA ALA A 5 -0.24 -0.60 -12.35
C ALA A 5 -1.36 0.20 -13.04
N THR A 6 -1.52 0.00 -14.35
CA THR A 6 -2.54 0.69 -15.13
C THR A 6 -3.20 -0.29 -16.09
N SER A 7 -4.51 -0.17 -16.24
CA SER A 7 -5.31 -0.83 -17.27
C SER A 7 -6.03 0.23 -18.11
N ALA A 8 -6.95 -0.18 -18.98
CA ALA A 8 -7.74 0.75 -19.79
C ALA A 8 -8.63 1.68 -18.95
N SER A 9 -9.08 1.24 -17.77
CA SER A 9 -10.03 1.96 -16.91
C SER A 9 -9.53 2.20 -15.49
N GLU A 10 -8.49 1.50 -15.06
CA GLU A 10 -8.05 1.51 -13.67
C GLU A 10 -6.59 1.90 -13.55
N LYS A 11 -6.27 2.50 -12.41
CA LYS A 11 -4.91 2.76 -11.97
C LYS A 11 -4.79 2.35 -10.51
N LEU A 12 -3.70 1.68 -10.17
CA LEU A 12 -3.38 1.23 -8.83
C LEU A 12 -1.97 1.67 -8.47
N TYR A 13 -1.84 2.36 -7.35
CA TYR A 13 -0.54 2.80 -6.81
C TYR A 13 -0.08 1.83 -5.74
N ILE A 14 1.16 1.35 -5.85
CA ILE A 14 1.68 0.29 -4.97
C ILE A 14 2.98 0.75 -4.30
N GLN A 15 3.02 0.58 -2.98
CA GLN A 15 4.24 0.63 -2.17
C GLN A 15 4.54 -0.78 -1.63
N VAL A 16 5.81 -1.15 -1.53
CA VAL A 16 6.25 -2.44 -1.02
C VAL A 16 7.23 -2.21 0.14
N THR A 17 7.03 -2.94 1.23
CA THR A 17 7.93 -2.87 2.40
C THR A 17 7.97 -4.19 3.14
N GLU A 18 9.09 -4.54 3.76
CA GLU A 18 9.19 -5.77 4.56
C GLU A 18 8.26 -5.73 5.77
N SER A 19 8.22 -4.62 6.52
CA SER A 19 7.45 -4.48 7.76
C SER A 19 6.88 -3.07 7.94
N MET A 20 5.68 -2.99 8.52
CA MET A 20 5.01 -1.75 8.94
C MET A 20 4.70 -1.73 10.43
N MET A 21 5.34 -2.61 11.22
CA MET A 21 5.13 -2.67 12.67
C MET A 21 5.59 -1.38 13.35
N ASP A 22 6.74 -0.84 12.94
CA ASP A 22 7.27 0.43 13.42
C ASP A 22 6.47 1.61 12.80
N GLU A 23 5.95 2.49 13.66
CA GLU A 23 5.17 3.66 13.26
C GLU A 23 5.96 4.61 12.35
N SER A 24 7.27 4.78 12.58
CA SER A 24 8.13 5.63 11.76
C SER A 24 8.27 5.10 10.34
N VAL A 25 8.36 3.77 10.18
CA VAL A 25 8.36 3.11 8.88
C VAL A 25 6.99 3.27 8.24
N ARG A 26 5.92 3.01 8.98
CA ARG A 26 4.54 3.14 8.49
C ARG A 26 4.26 4.53 7.92
N GLU A 27 4.57 5.57 8.68
CA GLU A 27 4.39 6.96 8.23
C GLU A 27 5.23 7.28 6.99
N ARG A 28 6.47 6.77 6.92
CA ARG A 28 7.33 6.95 5.75
C ARG A 28 6.74 6.30 4.49
N GLU A 29 6.22 5.08 4.61
CA GLU A 29 5.68 4.30 3.48
C GLU A 29 4.29 4.81 3.03
N LEU A 30 3.45 5.29 3.96
CA LEU A 30 2.12 5.86 3.65
C LEU A 30 2.20 7.26 3.04
N LYS A 31 3.16 8.09 3.46
CA LYS A 31 3.33 9.48 3.00
C LYS A 31 3.30 9.67 1.48
N PRO A 32 4.03 8.91 0.65
CA PRO A 32 3.96 9.08 -0.81
C PRO A 32 2.56 8.79 -1.37
N LEU A 33 1.85 7.79 -0.84
CA LEU A 33 0.50 7.43 -1.30
C LEU A 33 -0.54 8.47 -0.85
N ARG A 34 -0.46 8.97 0.38
CA ARG A 34 -1.32 10.06 0.91
C ARG A 34 -1.20 11.35 0.09
N LYS A 35 -0.04 11.63 -0.50
CA LYS A 35 0.19 12.82 -1.34
C LYS A 35 -0.54 12.77 -2.69
N ILE A 36 -1.02 11.60 -3.11
CA ILE A 36 -1.69 11.43 -4.39
C ILE A 36 -3.17 11.81 -4.22
N GLN A 37 -3.51 13.05 -4.59
CA GLN A 37 -4.86 13.62 -4.47
C GLN A 37 -5.78 13.17 -5.62
N ASN A 38 -6.08 11.88 -5.66
CA ASN A 38 -7.08 11.29 -6.54
C ASN A 38 -7.76 10.10 -5.88
N ASN A 39 -8.81 9.59 -6.52
CA ASN A 39 -9.65 8.51 -5.99
C ASN A 39 -9.26 7.12 -6.52
N TYR A 40 -8.12 6.99 -7.18
CA TYR A 40 -7.63 5.67 -7.60
C TYR A 40 -7.15 4.87 -6.39
N GLU A 41 -7.22 3.54 -6.51
CA GLU A 41 -6.82 2.61 -5.46
C GLU A 41 -5.34 2.77 -5.11
N LYS A 42 -5.04 2.57 -3.83
CA LYS A 42 -3.70 2.66 -3.25
C LYS A 42 -3.51 1.44 -2.37
N LEU A 43 -2.38 0.76 -2.54
CA LEU A 43 -2.07 -0.50 -1.87
C LEU A 43 -0.64 -0.47 -1.31
N VAL A 44 -0.47 -0.94 -0.09
CA VAL A 44 0.83 -1.33 0.45
C VAL A 44 0.88 -2.85 0.56
N ILE A 45 1.91 -3.45 -0.01
CA ILE A 45 2.19 -4.88 0.13
C ILE A 45 3.31 -5.03 1.14
N THR A 46 3.09 -5.85 2.17
CA THR A 46 4.09 -6.06 3.21
C THR A 46 4.17 -7.49 3.72
N PHE A 47 5.33 -7.93 4.21
CA PHE A 47 5.45 -9.23 4.85
C PHE A 47 4.95 -9.20 6.30
N SER A 48 5.18 -8.10 7.02
CA SER A 48 4.74 -7.91 8.41
C SER A 48 3.88 -6.65 8.54
N LYS A 49 2.55 -6.83 8.42
CA LYS A 49 1.58 -5.75 8.63
C LYS A 49 1.32 -5.51 10.12
N ALA A 50 0.94 -4.29 10.46
CA ALA A 50 0.37 -3.99 11.77
C ALA A 50 -1.08 -4.51 11.87
N LEU A 51 -1.82 -4.12 12.92
CA LEU A 51 -3.20 -4.60 13.12
C LEU A 51 -4.19 -4.05 12.10
N ASP A 52 -3.95 -2.86 11.56
CA ASP A 52 -4.87 -2.23 10.62
C ASP A 52 -4.55 -2.60 9.16
N ASP A 53 -5.61 -2.94 8.42
CA ASP A 53 -5.58 -3.31 7.00
C ASP A 53 -5.90 -2.14 6.07
N ASP A 54 -6.23 -0.98 6.62
CA ASP A 54 -6.49 0.26 5.90
C ASP A 54 -5.95 1.46 6.68
N TYR A 55 -5.33 2.40 5.95
CA TYR A 55 -4.93 3.70 6.46
C TYR A 55 -5.38 4.80 5.50
N ASP A 56 -6.39 5.58 5.89
CA ASP A 56 -6.91 6.70 5.09
C ASP A 56 -7.32 6.27 3.66
N GLY A 57 -7.90 5.06 3.50
CA GLY A 57 -8.26 4.49 2.20
C GLY A 57 -7.10 3.88 1.43
N ILE A 58 -5.92 3.73 2.07
CA ILE A 58 -4.79 2.97 1.55
C ILE A 58 -4.88 1.56 2.13
N ARG A 59 -5.16 0.59 1.26
CA ARG A 59 -5.24 -0.82 1.64
C ARG A 59 -3.85 -1.37 1.97
N VAL A 60 -3.74 -2.22 2.97
CA VAL A 60 -2.51 -2.92 3.33
C VAL A 60 -2.75 -4.43 3.28
N GLU A 61 -1.92 -5.14 2.52
CA GLU A 61 -2.04 -6.58 2.36
C GLU A 61 -0.74 -7.31 2.70
N ASN A 62 -0.88 -8.54 3.21
CA ASN A 62 0.26 -9.42 3.35
C ASN A 62 0.71 -9.90 1.97
N ILE A 63 2.02 -9.94 1.73
CA ILE A 63 2.59 -10.39 0.44
C ILE A 63 2.21 -11.84 0.09
N VAL A 64 2.11 -12.73 1.08
CA VAL A 64 1.73 -14.13 0.85
C VAL A 64 0.28 -14.20 0.37
N ASP A 65 -0.62 -13.49 1.07
CA ASP A 65 -2.04 -13.43 0.69
C ASP A 65 -2.20 -12.79 -0.70
N TRP A 66 -1.42 -11.76 -1.02
CA TRP A 66 -1.46 -11.09 -2.32
C TRP A 66 -0.99 -12.00 -3.47
N LEU A 67 0.07 -12.80 -3.24
CA LEU A 67 0.60 -13.74 -4.24
C LEU A 67 -0.28 -14.96 -4.48
N LEU A 68 -1.16 -15.30 -3.54
CA LEU A 68 -2.04 -16.47 -3.62
C LEU A 68 -3.46 -16.15 -4.13
N LYS A 69 -3.72 -14.90 -4.51
CA LYS A 69 -4.94 -14.48 -5.21
C LYS A 69 -4.85 -14.79 -6.70
#